data_AF-A0A7V9ZXE5-F1
#
_entry.id   AF-A0A7V9ZXE5-F1
#
_cell.length_a   1.000
_cell.length_b   1.000
_cell.length_c   1.000
_cell.angle_alpha   90.00
_cell.angle_beta   90.00
_cell.angle_gamma   90.00
#
_symmetry.space_group_name_H-M   'P 1'
#
loop_
_entity.id
_entity.type
_entity.pdbx_description
1 polymer ?
#
loop_
_entity_poly.entity_id
_entity_poly.type
_entity_poly.pdbx_seq_one_letter_code
_entity_poly.pdbx_strand_id
1 'polypeptide(L)'
;MKTTFFLMTAFLVQAADLAAQEAAATNKSSTRRVAFAQSCFWTGEMKLGQIEGVVRTEAGFFKGREVTLVEYLPDRVALEDLARRARQAGVADTAHLDAGSERTLAGVSNGPPLDKSYRAAPASDQKKQIEGTPFSRLQLSPEQATKVNAFARENAGKA
;
A
#
# COMPACT_ATOMS: atom_id res chain seq x y z
N MET A 1 -29.29 49.95 2.95
CA MET A 1 -28.26 49.28 2.12
C MET A 1 -27.05 48.82 2.96
N LYS A 2 -27.24 48.16 4.11
CA LYS A 2 -26.13 47.64 4.95
C LYS A 2 -26.21 46.12 5.22
N THR A 3 -27.41 45.54 5.12
CA THR A 3 -27.65 44.11 5.37
C THR A 3 -27.18 43.20 4.23
N THR A 4 -27.18 43.71 2.99
CA THR A 4 -26.75 42.94 1.80
C THR A 4 -25.24 42.72 1.75
N PHE A 5 -24.45 43.62 2.36
CA PHE A 5 -22.99 43.55 2.31
C PHE A 5 -22.42 42.46 3.25
N PHE A 6 -23.06 42.24 4.41
CA PHE A 6 -22.59 41.27 5.41
C PHE A 6 -22.81 39.81 4.99
N LEU A 7 -23.90 39.52 4.25
CA LEU A 7 -24.16 38.16 3.76
C LEU A 7 -23.16 37.73 2.68
N MET A 8 -22.74 38.64 1.79
CA MET A 8 -21.76 38.30 0.74
C MET A 8 -20.37 37.98 1.32
N THR A 9 -19.94 38.67 2.38
CA THR A 9 -18.64 38.42 2.99
C THR A 9 -18.59 37.07 3.71
N ALA A 10 -19.68 36.66 4.38
CA ALA A 10 -19.75 35.35 5.04
C ALA A 10 -19.73 34.18 4.04
N PHE A 11 -20.42 34.32 2.90
CA PHE A 11 -20.40 33.31 1.83
C PHE A 11 -19.02 33.18 1.16
N LEU A 12 -18.30 34.30 0.99
CA LEU A 12 -16.95 34.30 0.40
C LEU A 12 -15.90 33.68 1.32
N VAL A 13 -16.00 33.88 2.63
CA VAL A 13 -15.09 33.25 3.61
C VAL A 13 -15.31 31.74 3.67
N GLN A 14 -16.55 31.28 3.70
CA GLN A 14 -16.87 29.85 3.75
C GLN A 14 -16.44 29.09 2.48
N ALA A 15 -16.53 29.73 1.30
CA ALA A 15 -16.03 29.15 0.05
C ALA A 15 -14.50 29.04 -0.01
N ALA A 16 -13.78 30.00 0.58
CA ALA A 16 -12.32 29.96 0.66
C ALA A 16 -11.81 28.86 1.62
N ASP A 17 -12.52 28.61 2.72
CA ASP A 17 -12.20 27.52 3.65
C ASP A 17 -12.47 26.13 3.04
N LEU A 18 -13.53 25.97 2.25
CA LEU A 18 -13.80 24.75 1.47
C LEU A 18 -12.72 24.50 0.41
N ALA A 19 -12.31 25.53 -0.33
CA ALA A 19 -11.22 25.42 -1.31
C ALA A 19 -9.86 25.11 -0.65
N ALA A 20 -9.59 25.64 0.54
CA ALA A 20 -8.39 25.32 1.31
C ALA A 20 -8.41 23.88 1.85
N GLN A 21 -9.58 23.37 2.24
CA GLN A 21 -9.77 21.96 2.64
C GLN A 21 -9.62 21.00 1.44
N GLU A 22 -10.11 21.37 0.26
CA GLU A 22 -9.90 20.60 -0.98
C GLU A 22 -8.44 20.66 -1.47
N ALA A 23 -7.77 21.80 -1.31
CA ALA A 23 -6.33 21.96 -1.57
C ALA A 23 -5.46 21.12 -0.61
N ALA A 24 -5.84 21.02 0.66
CA ALA A 24 -5.20 20.13 1.62
C ALA A 24 -5.44 18.65 1.28
N ALA A 25 -6.61 18.29 0.75
CA ALA A 25 -6.91 16.96 0.23
C ALA A 25 -6.19 16.64 -1.11
N THR A 26 -5.66 17.65 -1.81
CA THR A 26 -4.85 17.47 -3.04
C THR A 26 -3.35 17.38 -2.81
N ASN A 27 -2.87 17.50 -1.56
CA ASN A 27 -1.61 16.86 -1.18
C ASN A 27 -1.86 15.35 -1.08
N LYS A 28 -2.02 14.69 -2.23
CA LYS A 28 -1.86 13.24 -2.30
C LYS A 28 -0.51 12.93 -1.69
N SER A 29 -0.51 12.39 -0.47
CA SER A 29 0.66 11.81 0.15
C SER A 29 1.31 10.91 -0.91
N SER A 30 2.51 11.28 -1.34
CA SER A 30 3.20 10.55 -2.38
C SER A 30 3.51 9.16 -1.82
N THR A 31 3.04 8.13 -2.53
CA THR A 31 3.33 6.76 -2.14
C THR A 31 4.83 6.51 -2.20
N ARG A 32 5.33 5.71 -1.27
CA ARG A 32 6.68 5.16 -1.29
C ARG A 32 6.61 3.66 -1.49
N ARG A 33 7.74 3.07 -1.90
CA ARG A 33 7.81 1.63 -2.14
C ARG A 33 8.92 0.94 -1.34
N VAL A 34 8.69 -0.33 -1.06
CA VAL A 34 9.65 -1.26 -0.45
C VAL A 34 9.29 -2.67 -0.91
N ALA A 35 10.28 -3.50 -1.24
CA ALA A 35 10.04 -4.92 -1.47
C ALA A 35 10.49 -5.75 -0.27
N PHE A 36 9.60 -6.60 0.24
CA PHE A 36 9.92 -7.53 1.31
C PHE A 36 10.12 -8.94 0.76
N ALA A 37 11.33 -9.47 0.91
CA ALA A 37 11.66 -10.85 0.58
C ALA A 37 11.22 -11.81 1.68
N GLN A 38 10.69 -12.95 1.26
CA GLN A 38 10.01 -13.92 2.10
C GLN A 38 9.98 -15.29 1.40
N SER A 39 9.38 -16.31 2.03
CA SER A 39 9.28 -17.66 1.46
C SER A 39 8.20 -17.81 0.39
N CYS A 40 7.07 -17.10 0.52
CA CYS A 40 5.94 -17.20 -0.40
C CYS A 40 5.26 -15.83 -0.59
N PHE A 41 5.38 -15.22 -1.77
CA PHE A 41 4.78 -13.91 -2.03
C PHE A 41 3.24 -13.92 -1.98
N TRP A 42 2.55 -15.05 -2.17
CA TRP A 42 1.08 -15.12 -2.04
C TRP A 42 0.63 -14.83 -0.61
N THR A 43 1.37 -15.37 0.35
CA THR A 43 1.17 -15.09 1.78
C THR A 43 1.58 -13.65 2.08
N GLY A 44 2.64 -13.17 1.44
CA GLY A 44 3.10 -11.78 1.48
C GLY A 44 2.03 -10.77 1.07
N GLU A 45 1.50 -10.89 -0.14
CA GLU A 45 0.46 -10.00 -0.64
C GLU A 45 -0.78 -9.98 0.26
N MET A 46 -1.19 -11.14 0.77
CA MET A 46 -2.31 -11.25 1.70
C MET A 46 -2.01 -10.46 2.99
N LYS A 47 -0.94 -10.79 3.70
CA LYS A 47 -0.62 -10.20 5.02
C LYS A 47 -0.22 -8.73 4.93
N LEU A 48 0.54 -8.34 3.91
CA LEU A 48 0.95 -6.95 3.71
C LEU A 48 -0.25 -6.07 3.30
N GLY A 49 -1.19 -6.62 2.52
CA GLY A 49 -2.41 -5.90 2.13
C GLY A 49 -3.33 -5.57 3.32
N GLN A 50 -3.25 -6.33 4.42
CA GLN A 50 -4.01 -6.09 5.67
C GLN A 50 -3.50 -4.87 6.46
N ILE A 51 -2.31 -4.37 6.17
CA ILE A 51 -1.71 -3.27 6.92
C ILE A 51 -2.33 -1.95 6.44
N GLU A 52 -2.93 -1.20 7.37
CA GLU A 52 -3.42 0.15 7.09
C GLU A 52 -2.27 1.07 6.64
N GLY A 53 -2.53 1.84 5.58
CA GLY A 53 -1.51 2.63 4.90
C GLY A 53 -0.81 1.91 3.74
N VAL A 54 -0.91 0.59 3.61
CA VAL A 54 -0.55 -0.12 2.38
C VAL A 54 -1.64 0.07 1.33
N VAL A 55 -1.25 0.57 0.15
CA VAL A 55 -2.15 0.90 -0.95
C VAL A 55 -2.12 -0.19 -2.02
N ARG A 56 -0.93 -0.67 -2.38
CA ARG A 56 -0.76 -1.71 -3.40
C ARG A 56 0.27 -2.73 -2.96
N THR A 57 0.00 -3.98 -3.31
CA THR A 57 0.96 -5.08 -3.27
C THR A 57 1.17 -5.63 -4.67
N GLU A 58 2.34 -6.18 -4.95
CA GLU A 58 2.64 -6.91 -6.18
C GLU A 58 3.58 -8.07 -5.87
N ALA A 59 3.19 -9.27 -6.27
CA ALA A 59 4.06 -10.44 -6.23
C ALA A 59 5.17 -10.31 -7.27
N GLY A 60 6.40 -10.63 -6.88
CA GLY A 60 7.53 -10.53 -7.80
C GLY A 60 8.75 -11.32 -7.36
N PHE A 61 9.78 -11.19 -8.17
CA PHE A 61 11.09 -11.77 -7.94
C PHE A 61 12.14 -10.67 -7.94
N PHE A 62 13.03 -10.71 -6.96
CA PHE A 62 14.18 -9.82 -6.90
C PHE A 62 15.40 -10.59 -6.37
N LYS A 63 16.52 -10.50 -7.11
CA LYS A 63 17.79 -11.17 -6.79
C LYS A 63 17.61 -12.66 -6.42
N GLY A 64 16.80 -13.38 -7.22
CA GLY A 64 16.56 -14.82 -7.05
C GLY A 64 15.64 -15.20 -5.90
N ARG A 65 14.97 -14.24 -5.25
CA ARG A 65 14.03 -14.49 -4.16
C ARG A 65 12.63 -14.02 -4.53
N GLU A 66 11.63 -14.69 -3.98
CA GLU A 66 10.27 -14.16 -3.94
C GLU A 66 10.21 -12.92 -3.06
N VAL A 67 9.53 -11.89 -3.58
CA VAL A 67 9.29 -10.64 -2.88
C VAL A 67 7.85 -10.19 -3.08
N THR A 68 7.36 -9.41 -2.12
CA THR A 68 6.17 -8.57 -2.33
C THR A 68 6.61 -7.13 -2.39
N LEU A 69 6.44 -6.49 -3.55
CA LEU A 69 6.61 -5.04 -3.69
C LEU A 69 5.38 -4.37 -3.07
N VAL A 70 5.61 -3.46 -2.14
CA VAL A 70 4.57 -2.74 -1.41
C VAL A 70 4.67 -1.27 -1.77
N GLU A 71 3.56 -0.67 -2.17
CA GLU A 71 3.38 0.78 -2.20
C GLU A 71 2.55 1.19 -0.98
N TYR A 72 3.05 2.16 -0.21
CA TYR A 72 2.44 2.62 1.03
C TYR A 72 2.44 4.13 1.14
N LEU A 73 1.56 4.65 2.00
CA LEU A 73 1.39 6.06 2.32
C LEU A 73 2.18 6.40 3.60
N PRO A 74 3.30 7.16 3.51
CA PRO A 74 4.17 7.42 4.67
C PRO A 74 3.51 8.23 5.80
N ASP A 75 2.48 9.01 5.50
CA ASP A 75 1.64 9.74 6.46
C ASP A 75 0.65 8.83 7.20
N ARG A 76 0.40 7.61 6.70
CA ARG A 76 -0.48 6.61 7.31
C ARG A 76 0.30 5.50 8.00
N VAL A 77 1.45 5.11 7.46
CA VAL A 77 2.34 4.10 8.05
C VAL A 77 3.80 4.45 7.79
N ALA A 78 4.57 4.62 8.86
CA ALA A 78 6.02 4.80 8.76
C ALA A 78 6.69 3.49 8.31
N LEU A 79 7.78 3.60 7.54
CA LEU A 79 8.51 2.44 7.02
C LEU A 79 8.92 1.45 8.12
N GLU A 80 9.33 1.94 9.28
CA GLU A 80 9.75 1.12 10.43
C GLU A 80 8.58 0.38 11.07
N ASP A 81 7.38 0.98 11.09
CA ASP A 81 6.17 0.30 11.56
C ASP A 81 5.73 -0.75 10.53
N LEU A 82 5.73 -0.40 9.24
CA LEU A 82 5.42 -1.34 8.16
C LEU A 82 6.35 -2.57 8.21
N ALA A 83 7.66 -2.35 8.29
CA ALA A 83 8.65 -3.43 8.36
C ALA A 83 8.52 -4.26 9.63
N ARG A 84 8.24 -3.65 10.79
CA ARG A 84 7.98 -4.36 12.04
C ARG A 84 6.75 -5.26 11.92
N ARG A 85 5.63 -4.74 11.42
CA ARG A 85 4.38 -5.51 11.24
C ARG A 85 4.58 -6.64 10.23
N ALA A 86 5.27 -6.38 9.13
CA ALA A 86 5.61 -7.40 8.14
C ALA A 86 6.47 -8.53 8.73
N ARG A 87 7.48 -8.18 9.55
CA ARG A 87 8.30 -9.18 10.27
C ARG A 87 7.46 -9.98 11.26
N GLN A 88 6.63 -9.33 12.06
CA GLN A 88 5.72 -10.01 13.01
C GLN A 88 4.76 -10.97 12.30
N ALA A 89 4.33 -10.61 11.10
CA ALA A 89 3.50 -11.45 10.25
C ALA A 89 4.30 -12.54 9.50
N GLY A 90 5.64 -12.57 9.63
CA GLY A 90 6.51 -13.57 9.00
C GLY A 90 6.68 -13.40 7.49
N VAL A 91 6.56 -12.17 6.98
CA VAL A 91 6.59 -11.84 5.54
C VAL A 91 7.65 -10.78 5.20
N ALA A 92 8.67 -10.61 6.05
CA ALA A 92 9.77 -9.67 5.83
C ALA A 92 11.07 -10.15 6.47
N ASP A 93 11.77 -11.08 5.81
CA ASP A 93 13.12 -11.47 6.21
C ASP A 93 14.14 -10.41 5.78
N THR A 94 13.92 -9.85 4.59
CA THR A 94 14.81 -8.85 3.98
C THR A 94 13.97 -7.74 3.34
N ALA A 95 14.39 -6.50 3.51
CA ALA A 95 13.79 -5.36 2.84
C ALA A 95 14.72 -4.80 1.76
N HIS A 96 14.15 -4.46 0.61
CA HIS A 96 14.82 -3.80 -0.50
C HIS A 96 14.16 -2.44 -0.70
N LEU A 97 14.90 -1.38 -0.39
CA LEU A 97 14.47 0.00 -0.52
C LEU A 97 14.95 0.56 -1.86
N ASP A 98 14.40 1.69 -2.28
CA ASP A 98 14.95 2.41 -3.43
C ASP A 98 16.36 2.92 -3.16
N ALA A 99 17.15 3.06 -4.22
CA ALA A 99 18.48 3.65 -4.14
C ALA A 99 18.41 5.05 -3.52
N GLY A 100 19.28 5.34 -2.55
CA GLY A 100 19.25 6.61 -1.80
C GLY A 100 18.22 6.68 -0.67
N SER A 101 17.48 5.60 -0.41
CA SER A 101 16.53 5.48 0.70
C SER A 101 17.01 4.50 1.78
N GLU A 102 18.31 4.25 1.86
CA GLU A 102 18.91 3.27 2.76
C GLU A 102 18.55 3.56 4.22
N ARG A 103 18.07 2.53 4.92
CA ARG A 103 17.68 2.63 6.33
C ARG A 103 17.90 1.31 7.03
N THR A 104 18.26 1.36 8.31
CA THR A 104 18.30 0.17 9.15
C THR A 104 16.93 -0.10 9.75
N LEU A 105 16.37 -1.27 9.47
CA LEU A 105 15.06 -1.70 9.96
C LEU A 105 15.25 -2.78 11.02
N ALA A 106 14.74 -2.54 12.24
CA ALA A 106 14.97 -3.43 13.37
C ALA A 106 14.45 -4.85 13.08
N GLY A 107 15.35 -5.82 13.10
CA GLY A 107 15.04 -7.22 12.83
C GLY A 107 14.78 -7.55 11.35
N VAL A 108 14.87 -6.62 10.42
CA VAL A 108 14.75 -6.97 8.99
C VAL A 108 16.11 -6.78 8.35
N SER A 109 16.61 -7.79 7.64
CA SER A 109 17.88 -7.66 6.94
C SER A 109 17.76 -6.61 5.83
N ASN A 110 18.81 -5.80 5.65
CA ASN A 110 18.88 -4.88 4.52
C ASN A 110 19.43 -5.62 3.31
N GLY A 111 18.62 -5.72 2.26
CA GLY A 111 19.08 -6.22 0.97
C GLY A 111 19.68 -5.10 0.11
N PRO A 112 20.23 -5.44 -1.07
CA PRO A 112 20.62 -4.42 -2.04
C PRO A 112 19.40 -3.57 -2.44
N PRO A 113 19.61 -2.29 -2.80
CA PRO A 113 18.54 -1.44 -3.26
C PRO A 113 17.80 -2.01 -4.48
N LEU A 114 16.51 -1.71 -4.60
CA LEU A 114 15.71 -2.07 -5.76
C LEU A 114 16.31 -1.46 -7.03
N ASP A 115 16.38 -2.28 -8.07
CA ASP A 115 16.87 -1.90 -9.38
C ASP A 115 16.02 -2.52 -10.49
N LYS A 116 16.46 -2.36 -11.74
CA LYS A 116 15.75 -2.85 -12.93
C LYS A 116 15.65 -4.37 -13.03
N SER A 117 16.34 -5.13 -12.17
CA SER A 117 16.25 -6.59 -12.12
C SER A 117 15.04 -7.11 -11.34
N TYR A 118 14.27 -6.24 -10.67
CA TYR A 118 12.94 -6.61 -10.19
C TYR A 118 12.07 -7.04 -11.37
N ARG A 119 11.38 -8.17 -11.19
CA ARG A 119 10.45 -8.70 -12.18
C ARG A 119 9.14 -9.09 -11.50
N ALA A 120 8.03 -8.54 -11.98
CA ALA A 120 6.72 -8.98 -11.55
C ALA A 120 6.52 -10.49 -11.82
N ALA A 121 5.83 -11.16 -10.89
CA ALA A 121 5.38 -12.53 -11.10
C ALA A 121 4.28 -12.56 -12.18
N PRO A 122 4.09 -13.70 -12.88
CA PRO A 122 2.99 -13.87 -13.84
C PRO A 122 1.63 -13.47 -13.29
N ALA A 123 0.71 -13.08 -14.16
CA ALA A 123 -0.64 -12.64 -13.75
C ALA A 123 -1.39 -13.70 -12.92
N SER A 124 -1.18 -14.99 -13.18
CA SER A 124 -1.75 -16.12 -12.43
C SER A 124 -1.26 -16.23 -10.98
N ASP A 125 -0.17 -15.52 -10.65
CA ASP A 125 0.45 -15.51 -9.33
C ASP A 125 0.09 -14.25 -8.54
N GLN A 126 -0.57 -13.27 -9.17
CA GLN A 126 -1.00 -12.04 -8.51
C GLN A 126 -2.31 -12.27 -7.76
N LYS A 127 -2.41 -11.75 -6.54
CA LYS A 127 -3.67 -11.69 -5.77
C LYS A 127 -4.34 -13.06 -5.61
N LYS A 128 -3.52 -14.06 -5.27
CA LYS A 128 -3.89 -15.49 -5.26
C LYS A 128 -5.11 -15.82 -4.40
N GLN A 129 -5.37 -15.06 -3.34
CA GLN A 129 -6.47 -15.36 -2.43
C GLN A 129 -7.84 -15.08 -3.07
N ILE A 130 -7.90 -14.23 -4.10
CA ILE A 130 -9.12 -13.92 -4.88
C ILE A 130 -9.53 -15.09 -5.78
N GLU A 131 -8.58 -15.90 -6.24
CA GLU A 131 -8.84 -17.00 -7.16
C GLU A 131 -9.85 -18.01 -6.56
N GLY A 132 -10.80 -18.44 -7.38
CA GLY A 132 -11.84 -19.39 -6.95
C GLY A 132 -12.92 -18.79 -6.04
N THR A 133 -12.88 -17.50 -5.72
CA THR A 133 -13.93 -16.80 -4.96
C THR A 133 -14.87 -16.01 -5.88
N PRO A 134 -16.07 -15.61 -5.44
CA PRO A 134 -16.94 -14.69 -6.19
C PRO A 134 -16.28 -13.36 -6.54
N PHE A 135 -15.29 -12.91 -5.75
CA PHE A 135 -14.54 -11.68 -6.03
C PHE A 135 -13.76 -11.74 -7.34
N SER A 136 -13.41 -12.93 -7.84
CA SER A 136 -12.72 -13.10 -9.13
C SER A 136 -13.51 -12.59 -10.34
N ARG A 137 -14.82 -12.33 -10.18
CA ARG A 137 -15.69 -11.79 -11.23
C ARG A 137 -15.75 -10.26 -11.24
N LEU A 138 -15.18 -9.61 -10.23
CA LEU A 138 -15.20 -8.16 -10.09
C LEU A 138 -14.08 -7.52 -10.91
N GLN A 139 -14.38 -6.38 -11.52
CA GLN A 139 -13.36 -5.51 -12.10
C GLN A 139 -12.81 -4.60 -11.00
N LEU A 140 -11.73 -5.04 -10.35
CA LEU A 140 -11.11 -4.32 -9.24
C LEU A 140 -9.95 -3.47 -9.74
N SER A 141 -9.81 -2.25 -9.20
CA SER A 141 -8.55 -1.51 -9.33
C SER A 141 -7.40 -2.26 -8.63
N PRO A 142 -6.12 -1.98 -8.93
CA PRO A 142 -4.99 -2.61 -8.22
C PRO A 142 -5.03 -2.44 -6.68
N GLU A 143 -5.50 -1.29 -6.22
CA GLU A 143 -5.64 -0.96 -4.79
C GLU A 143 -6.79 -1.76 -4.16
N GLN A 144 -7.95 -1.80 -4.84
CA GLN A 144 -9.08 -2.63 -4.41
C GLN A 144 -8.70 -4.10 -4.39
N ALA A 145 -8.03 -4.60 -5.42
CA ALA A 145 -7.55 -5.98 -5.50
C ALA A 145 -6.58 -6.30 -4.36
N THR A 146 -5.74 -5.36 -3.95
CA THR A 146 -4.85 -5.54 -2.79
C THR A 146 -5.67 -5.78 -1.51
N LYS A 147 -6.69 -4.96 -1.24
CA LYS A 147 -7.53 -5.09 -0.04
C LYS A 147 -8.45 -6.30 -0.09
N VAL A 148 -9.03 -6.60 -1.25
CA VAL A 148 -9.86 -7.79 -1.44
C VAL A 148 -9.02 -9.06 -1.31
N ASN A 149 -7.81 -9.11 -1.86
CA ASN A 149 -6.90 -10.26 -1.70
C ASN A 149 -6.50 -10.49 -0.23
N ALA A 150 -6.24 -9.41 0.51
CA ALA A 150 -6.00 -9.49 1.95
C ALA A 150 -7.20 -10.08 2.71
N PHE A 151 -8.41 -9.67 2.34
CA PHE A 151 -9.65 -10.05 3.01
C PHE A 151 -10.20 -11.43 2.61
N ALA A 152 -10.04 -11.84 1.35
CA ALA A 152 -10.84 -12.89 0.70
C ALA A 152 -10.83 -14.25 1.41
N ARG A 153 -9.82 -14.55 2.24
CA ARG A 153 -9.68 -15.84 2.91
C ARG A 153 -9.41 -15.75 4.41
N GLU A 154 -9.62 -14.57 5.01
CA GLU A 154 -9.55 -14.39 6.47
C GLU A 154 -10.69 -15.08 7.22
N ASN A 155 -11.82 -15.34 6.54
CA ASN A 155 -12.98 -16.03 7.11
C ASN A 155 -13.61 -16.94 6.06
N ALA A 156 -13.55 -18.26 6.27
CA ALA A 156 -14.10 -19.26 5.35
C ALA A 156 -15.61 -19.11 5.06
N GLY A 157 -16.36 -18.43 5.92
CA GLY A 157 -17.79 -18.13 5.72
C GLY A 157 -18.09 -16.83 4.95
N LYS A 158 -17.07 -16.08 4.53
CA LYS A 158 -17.20 -14.79 3.81
C LYS A 158 -16.61 -14.84 2.38
N ALA A 159 -16.06 -15.98 2.00
CA ALA A 159 -15.42 -16.23 0.71
C ALA A 159 -16.36 -16.94 -0.25
#